data_AF-A0A4U0P6Q1-F1
#
_entry.id   AF-A0A4U0P6Q1-F1
#
_cell.length_a   1.000
_cell.length_b   1.000
_cell.length_c   1.000
_cell.angle_alpha   90.00
_cell.angle_beta   90.00
_cell.angle_gamma   90.00
#
_symmetry.space_group_name_H-M   'P 1'
#
loop_
_entity.id
_entity.type
_entity.pdbx_description
1 polymer ?
#
loop_
_entity_poly.entity_id
_entity_poly.type
_entity_poly.pdbx_seq_one_letter_code
_entity_poly.pdbx_strand_id
1 'polypeptide(L)' 'MGVIEILKKQERQAGIQQGIEKGIQKERARAEAEKLAEKLDSALEFKKMGVAVADIAKALGLTVDQVNAL' A
#
# COMPACT_ATOMS: atom_id res chain seq x y z
N MET A 1 38.22 22.70 -4.25
CA MET A 1 36.76 22.70 -4.05
C MET A 1 36.50 23.33 -2.69
N GLY A 2 35.77 24.44 -2.64
CA GLY A 2 35.54 25.17 -1.39
C GLY A 2 34.56 24.45 -0.47
N VAL A 3 34.69 24.63 0.84
CA VAL A 3 33.82 24.02 1.87
C VAL A 3 32.33 24.29 1.59
N ILE A 4 31.99 25.47 1.06
CA ILE A 4 30.62 25.87 0.70
C ILE A 4 30.05 25.03 -0.45
N GLU A 5 30.87 24.66 -1.45
CA GLU A 5 30.43 23.84 -2.58
C GLU A 5 30.16 22.40 -2.16
N ILE A 6 30.94 21.88 -1.20
CA ILE A 6 30.77 20.53 -0.63
C ILE A 6 29.45 20.46 0.14
N LEU A 7 29.17 21.45 0.99
CA LEU A 7 27.92 21.53 1.75
C LEU A 7 26.69 21.58 0.83
N LYS A 8 26.68 22.46 -0.17
CA LYS A 8 25.58 22.54 -1.15
C LYS A 8 25.36 21.24 -1.92
N LYS A 9 26.44 20.51 -2.23
CA LYS A 9 26.36 19.20 -2.91
C LYS A 9 25.74 18.13 -2.00
N GLN A 10 26.08 18.13 -0.71
CA GLN A 10 25.48 17.23 0.27
C GLN A 10 24.00 17.52 0.51
N GLU A 11 23.61 18.78 0.66
CA GLU A 11 22.19 19.17 0.83
C GLU A 11 21.35 18.76 -0.38
N ARG A 12 21.87 18.96 -1.60
CA ARG A 12 21.20 18.51 -2.82
C ARG A 12 21.05 16.98 -2.86
N GLN A 13 22.08 16.23 -2.48
CA GLN A 13 22.00 14.76 -2.42
C GLN A 13 20.99 14.29 -1.37
N ALA A 14 20.98 14.90 -0.18
CA ALA A 14 20.03 14.59 0.87
C ALA A 14 18.58 14.85 0.43
N GLY A 15 18.32 16.00 -0.23
CA GLY A 15 17.00 16.32 -0.76
C GLY A 15 16.51 15.33 -1.82
N ILE A 16 17.41 14.89 -2.72
CA ILE A 16 17.10 13.86 -3.73
C ILE A 16 16.77 12.54 -3.04
N GLN A 17 17.59 12.11 -2.06
CA GLN A 17 17.39 10.85 -1.36
C GLN A 17 16.05 10.82 -0.61
N GLN A 18 15.69 11.91 0.07
CA GLN A 18 14.41 12.07 0.75
C GLN A 18 13.23 12.08 -0.23
N GLY A 19 13.38 12.71 -1.40
CA GLY A 19 12.35 12.71 -2.44
C GLY A 19 12.08 11.31 -2.98
N ILE A 20 13.13 10.53 -3.23
CA ILE A 20 13.04 9.14 -3.69
C ILE A 20 12.37 8.27 -2.62
N GLU A 21 12.78 8.37 -1.36
CA GLU A 21 12.21 7.58 -0.27
C GLU A 21 10.71 7.84 -0.09
N LYS A 22 10.29 9.12 -0.12
CA LYS A 22 8.87 9.49 -0.07
C LYS A 22 8.09 8.97 -1.27
N GLY A 23 8.69 8.99 -2.46
CA GLY A 23 8.09 8.43 -3.68
C GLY A 23 7.81 6.93 -3.54
N ILE A 24 8.82 6.16 -3.11
CA ILE A 24 8.72 4.72 -2.91
C ILE A 24 7.68 4.37 -1.84
N GLN A 25 7.66 5.08 -0.72
CA GLN A 25 6.65 4.85 0.33
C GLN A 25 5.23 5.12 -0.18
N LYS A 26 5.04 6.20 -0.94
CA LYS A 26 3.73 6.53 -1.52
C LYS A 26 3.27 5.50 -2.54
N GLU A 27 4.18 4.97 -3.36
CA GLU A 27 3.86 3.94 -4.34
C GLU A 27 3.51 2.61 -3.66
N ARG A 28 4.26 2.21 -2.62
CA ARG A 28 3.93 1.02 -1.81
C ARG A 28 2.57 1.16 -1.13
N ALA A 29 2.30 2.31 -0.51
CA ALA A 29 1.01 2.55 0.13
C ALA A 29 -0.16 2.49 -0.86
N ARG A 30 0.03 3.02 -2.09
CA ARG A 30 -0.97 2.89 -3.16
C ARG A 30 -1.16 1.44 -3.60
N ALA A 31 -0.09 0.70 -3.83
CA ALA A 31 -0.16 -0.70 -4.24
C ALA A 31 -0.81 -1.58 -3.17
N GLU A 32 -0.57 -1.31 -1.89
CA GLU A 32 -1.23 -2.00 -0.77
C GLU A 32 -2.72 -1.66 -0.69
N ALA A 33 -3.09 -0.39 -0.88
CA ALA A 33 -4.48 0.03 -0.91
C ALA A 33 -5.25 -0.57 -2.10
N GLU A 34 -4.62 -0.62 -3.28
CA GLU A 34 -5.21 -1.22 -4.49
C GLU A 34 -5.43 -2.72 -4.32
N LYS A 35 -4.43 -3.44 -3.79
CA LYS A 35 -4.58 -4.87 -3.46
C LYS A 35 -5.66 -5.13 -2.41
N LEU A 36 -5.82 -4.23 -1.44
CA LEU A 36 -6.90 -4.35 -0.46
C LEU A 36 -8.26 -4.13 -1.13
N ALA A 37 -8.38 -3.13 -2.00
CA ALA A 37 -9.61 -2.87 -2.75
C ALA A 37 -10.01 -4.08 -3.63
N GLU A 38 -9.08 -4.66 -4.38
CA GLU A 38 -9.34 -5.86 -5.20
C GLU A 38 -9.82 -7.06 -4.35
N LYS A 39 -9.24 -7.23 -3.16
CA LYS A 39 -9.70 -8.27 -2.22
C LYS A 39 -11.11 -8.00 -1.71
N LEU A 40 -11.46 -6.74 -1.43
CA LEU A 40 -12.80 -6.39 -0.97
C LEU A 40 -13.84 -6.56 -2.08
N ASP A 41 -13.51 -6.18 -3.31
CA ASP A 41 -14.38 -6.41 -4.47
C ASP A 41 -14.61 -7.90 -4.72
N SER A 42 -13.54 -8.70 -4.69
CA SER A 42 -13.63 -10.16 -4.79
C SER A 42 -14.48 -10.75 -3.66
N ALA A 43 -14.29 -10.27 -2.43
CA ALA A 43 -15.06 -10.72 -1.27
C ALA A 43 -16.56 -10.42 -1.42
N LEU A 44 -16.90 -9.24 -1.96
CA LEU A 44 -18.28 -8.85 -2.23
C LEU A 44 -18.91 -9.74 -3.31
N GLU A 45 -18.18 -10.07 -4.37
CA GLU A 45 -18.65 -11.01 -5.40
C GLU A 45 -18.90 -12.40 -4.83
N PHE A 46 -17.96 -12.94 -4.05
CA PHE A 46 -18.15 -14.24 -3.40
C PHE A 46 -19.34 -14.22 -2.42
N LYS A 47 -19.55 -13.12 -1.69
CA LYS A 47 -20.71 -12.95 -0.80
C LYS A 47 -22.02 -12.97 -1.60
N LYS A 48 -22.07 -12.30 -2.76
CA LYS A 48 -23.22 -12.34 -3.68
C LYS A 48 -23.47 -13.75 -4.25
N MET A 49 -22.42 -14.55 -4.43
CA MET A 49 -22.52 -15.94 -4.87
C MET A 49 -22.93 -16.92 -3.75
N GLY A 50 -23.07 -16.44 -2.50
CA GLY A 50 -23.47 -17.27 -1.35
C GLY A 50 -22.33 -18.08 -0.74
N VAL A 51 -21.06 -17.73 -1.01
CA VAL A 51 -19.90 -18.36 -0.36
C VAL A 51 -19.88 -17.96 1.12
N ALA A 52 -19.49 -18.88 2.00
CA ALA A 52 -19.44 -18.62 3.43
C ALA A 52 -18.39 -17.54 3.77
N VAL A 53 -18.77 -16.59 4.63
CA VAL A 53 -17.91 -15.46 5.07
C VAL A 53 -16.55 -15.94 5.59
N ALA A 54 -16.52 -17.06 6.32
CA ALA A 54 -15.28 -17.64 6.85
C ALA A 54 -14.34 -18.14 5.74
N ASP A 55 -14.88 -18.74 4.67
CA ASP A 55 -14.10 -19.21 3.53
C ASP A 55 -13.57 -18.06 2.69
N ILE A 56 -14.38 -17.01 2.49
CA ILE A 56 -13.98 -15.76 1.81
C ILE A 56 -12.82 -15.09 2.59
N ALA A 57 -12.98 -14.95 3.90
CA ALA A 57 -11.98 -14.37 4.78
C ALA A 57 -10.64 -15.15 4.68
N LYS A 58 -10.71 -16.48 4.73
CA LYS A 58 -9.54 -17.35 4.60
C LYS A 58 -8.90 -17.27 3.20
N ALA A 59 -9.69 -17.26 2.13
CA ALA A 59 -9.20 -17.25 0.76
C ALA A 59 -8.51 -15.93 0.38
N LEU A 60 -9.03 -14.80 0.87
CA LEU A 60 -8.53 -13.47 0.53
C LEU A 60 -7.58 -12.88 1.57
N GLY A 61 -7.42 -13.57 2.71
CA GLY A 61 -6.62 -13.10 3.84
C GLY A 61 -7.23 -11.85 4.48
N LEU A 62 -8.55 -11.78 4.53
CA LEU A 62 -9.32 -10.74 5.22
C LEU A 62 -9.79 -11.28 6.57
N THR A 63 -10.19 -10.39 7.48
CA THR A 63 -10.88 -10.83 8.70
C THR A 63 -12.34 -11.14 8.41
N VAL A 64 -12.95 -12.01 9.22
CA VAL A 64 -14.38 -12.31 9.12
C VAL A 64 -15.20 -11.03 9.30
N ASP A 65 -14.82 -10.15 10.23
CA ASP A 65 -15.48 -8.86 10.44
C ASP A 65 -15.42 -7.96 9.20
N GLN A 66 -14.26 -7.90 8.51
CA GLN A 66 -14.12 -7.13 7.28
C GLN A 66 -15.07 -7.63 6.18
N VAL A 67 -15.15 -8.95 5.99
CA VAL A 67 -16.06 -9.54 4.99
C VAL A 67 -17.53 -9.41 5.40
N ASN A 68 -17.83 -9.44 6.70
CA ASN A 68 -19.19 -9.26 7.19
C ASN A 68 -19.67 -7.81 7.04
N ALA A 69 -18.77 -6.84 7.16
CA ALA A 69 -19.04 -5.41 7.00
C ALA A 69 -19.22 -4.95 5.54
N LEU A 70 -18.82 -5.77 4.55
CA LEU A 70 -19.08 -5.55 3.12
C LEU A 70 -20.55 -5.79 2.75
#